data_AF-A0A085FT59-F1
#
_entry.id   AF-A0A085FT59-F1
#
_cell.length_a   1.000
_cell.length_b   1.000
_cell.length_c   1.000
_cell.angle_alpha   90.00
_cell.angle_beta   90.00
_cell.angle_gamma   90.00
#
_symmetry.space_group_name_H-M   'P 1'
#
loop_
_entity.id
_entity.type
_entity.pdbx_description
1 polymer ?
#
loop_
_entity_poly.entity_id
_entity_poly.type
_entity_poly.pdbx_seq_one_letter_code
_entity_poly.pdbx_strand_id
1 'polypeptide(L)'
;MSTLENTVKPVEDGMHTITPHLVCAGAADAIAFYTRAFGAEEVMRLPGPGGKLAHASVRIGDSMLMLMDEFPDWDASGPTALGGTPVTIHLSVPDVDHAFERAVEAGAIARK
;
A
#
# COMPACT_ATOMS: atom_id res chain seq x y z
N MET A 1 4.54 17.28 -42.97
CA MET A 1 4.77 17.48 -41.51
C MET A 1 3.85 16.53 -40.79
N SER A 2 4.36 15.38 -40.33
CA SER A 2 3.63 14.44 -39.48
C SER A 2 3.86 14.88 -38.04
N THR A 3 2.79 15.26 -37.35
CA THR A 3 2.80 15.41 -35.89
C THR A 3 2.92 14.02 -35.30
N LEU A 4 4.07 13.72 -34.68
CA LEU A 4 4.21 12.56 -33.82
C LEU A 4 3.23 12.74 -32.65
N GLU A 5 2.16 11.95 -32.63
CA GLU A 5 1.31 11.81 -31.46
C GLU A 5 2.15 11.18 -30.36
N ASN A 6 2.56 11.99 -29.37
CA ASN A 6 3.24 11.51 -28.18
C ASN A 6 2.25 10.74 -27.32
N THR A 7 2.03 9.46 -27.65
CA THR A 7 1.10 8.56 -26.97
C THR A 7 1.73 8.09 -25.68
N VAL A 8 1.58 8.90 -24.63
CA VAL A 8 1.86 8.48 -23.25
C VAL A 8 0.85 7.38 -22.90
N LYS A 9 1.33 6.22 -22.43
CA LYS A 9 0.45 5.19 -21.86
C LYS A 9 -0.29 5.81 -20.66
N PRO A 10 -1.64 5.84 -20.65
CA PRO A 10 -2.38 6.47 -19.55
C PRO A 10 -2.17 5.80 -18.19
N VAL A 11 -1.85 4.51 -18.19
CA VAL A 11 -1.54 3.71 -17.01
C VAL A 11 -0.28 2.91 -17.31
N GLU A 12 0.66 2.92 -16.38
CA GLU A 12 1.91 2.16 -16.49
C GLU A 12 1.66 0.65 -16.38
N ASP A 13 2.54 -0.15 -17.00
CA ASP A 13 2.39 -1.60 -16.97
C ASP A 13 2.51 -2.12 -15.53
N GLY A 14 1.53 -2.92 -15.09
CA GLY A 14 1.45 -3.43 -13.71
C GLY A 14 0.83 -2.47 -12.70
N MET A 15 0.33 -1.32 -13.15
CA MET A 15 -0.51 -0.41 -12.37
C MET A 15 -1.98 -0.54 -12.78
N HIS A 16 -2.86 -0.26 -11.84
CA HIS A 16 -4.28 -0.10 -12.11
C HIS A 16 -4.66 1.38 -12.06
N THR A 17 -5.81 1.71 -12.66
CA THR A 17 -6.32 3.09 -12.75
C THR A 17 -6.34 3.82 -11.41
N ILE A 18 -6.52 3.09 -10.30
CA ILE A 18 -6.40 3.62 -8.94
C ILE A 18 -5.34 2.80 -8.19
N THR A 19 -4.36 3.49 -7.61
CA THR A 19 -3.36 2.91 -6.72
C THR A 19 -3.38 3.65 -5.39
N PRO A 20 -3.84 3.02 -4.29
CA PRO A 20 -3.87 3.67 -2.99
C PRO A 20 -2.44 3.94 -2.47
N HIS A 21 -2.28 5.05 -1.77
CA HIS A 21 -1.08 5.37 -1.02
C HIS A 21 -1.43 5.51 0.46
N LEU A 22 -0.84 4.66 1.31
CA LEU A 22 -1.08 4.67 2.74
C LEU A 22 0.06 5.34 3.48
N VAL A 23 -0.31 6.28 4.33
CA VAL A 23 0.58 6.85 5.34
C VAL A 23 0.27 6.15 6.66
N CYS A 24 1.28 5.55 7.29
CA CYS A 24 1.10 4.92 8.60
C CYS A 24 2.37 4.99 9.45
N ALA A 25 2.20 4.90 10.77
CA ALA A 25 3.33 4.71 11.66
C ALA A 25 3.88 3.28 11.49
N GLY A 26 5.14 3.14 11.10
CA GLY A 26 5.78 1.84 10.91
C GLY A 26 5.44 1.22 9.56
N ALA A 27 5.61 1.95 8.47
CA ALA A 27 5.24 1.46 7.13
C ALA A 27 6.02 0.19 6.72
N ALA A 28 7.26 0.01 7.19
CA ALA A 28 8.00 -1.24 7.00
C ALA A 28 7.33 -2.45 7.69
N ASP A 29 6.79 -2.25 8.90
CA ASP A 29 6.08 -3.31 9.63
C ASP A 29 4.72 -3.61 8.97
N ALA A 30 4.05 -2.58 8.44
CA ALA A 30 2.84 -2.74 7.65
C ALA A 30 3.10 -3.59 6.39
N ILE A 31 4.19 -3.32 5.65
CA ILE A 31 4.61 -4.16 4.51
C ILE A 31 4.82 -5.61 4.95
N ALA A 32 5.55 -5.83 6.04
CA ALA A 32 5.78 -7.18 6.55
C ALA A 32 4.46 -7.89 6.93
N PHE A 33 3.49 -7.16 7.50
CA PHE A 33 2.14 -7.66 7.73
C PHE A 33 1.45 -8.03 6.41
N TYR A 34 1.43 -7.15 5.41
CA TYR A 34 0.77 -7.43 4.13
C TYR A 34 1.40 -8.61 3.38
N THR A 35 2.72 -8.80 3.49
CA THR A 35 3.40 -9.98 2.95
C THR A 35 2.88 -11.26 3.61
N ARG A 36 2.78 -11.29 4.94
CA ARG A 36 2.29 -12.49 5.66
C ARG A 36 0.79 -12.73 5.46
N ALA A 37 -0.03 -11.68 5.53
CA ALA A 37 -1.48 -11.77 5.48
C ALA A 37 -1.99 -12.02 4.06
N PHE A 38 -1.49 -11.27 3.08
CA PHE A 38 -2.06 -11.19 1.74
C PHE A 38 -1.09 -11.62 0.64
N GLY A 39 0.11 -12.10 0.99
CA GLY A 39 1.12 -12.48 0.00
C GLY A 39 1.69 -11.29 -0.76
N ALA A 40 1.71 -10.11 -0.13
CA ALA A 40 2.26 -8.91 -0.76
C ALA A 40 3.74 -9.08 -1.12
N GLU A 41 4.10 -8.70 -2.34
CA GLU A 41 5.47 -8.69 -2.85
C GLU A 41 6.01 -7.27 -2.87
N GLU A 42 7.17 -7.04 -2.25
CA GLU A 42 7.81 -5.73 -2.33
C GLU A 42 8.41 -5.51 -3.73
N VAL A 43 8.07 -4.39 -4.36
CA VAL A 43 8.48 -4.05 -5.73
C VAL A 43 9.57 -3.00 -5.71
N MET A 44 9.42 -1.99 -4.86
CA MET A 44 10.46 -1.00 -4.63
C MET A 44 10.42 -0.46 -3.20
N ARG A 45 11.57 -0.01 -2.73
CA ARG A 45 11.77 0.58 -1.42
C ARG A 45 12.74 1.74 -1.51
N LEU A 46 12.32 2.87 -0.97
CA LEU A 46 13.11 4.08 -0.83
C LEU A 46 13.28 4.40 0.67
N PRO A 47 14.47 4.18 1.25
CA PRO A 47 14.72 4.55 2.63
C PRO A 47 14.65 6.08 2.80
N GLY A 48 14.08 6.50 3.91
CA GLY A 48 14.00 7.89 4.35
C GLY A 48 14.93 8.20 5.52
N PRO A 49 14.92 9.44 6.01
CA PRO A 49 15.74 9.86 7.14
C PRO A 49 15.31 9.18 8.44
N GLY A 50 16.27 8.96 9.34
CA GLY A 50 16.00 8.39 10.67
C GLY A 50 15.52 6.94 10.65
N GLY A 51 15.78 6.18 9.58
CA GLY A 51 15.34 4.80 9.43
C GLY A 51 13.88 4.61 9.04
N LYS A 52 13.15 5.71 8.80
CA LYS A 52 11.79 5.70 8.26
C LYS A 52 11.79 5.31 6.80
N LEU A 53 10.64 4.85 6.32
CA LEU A 53 10.38 4.55 4.92
C LEU A 53 9.80 5.79 4.23
N ALA A 54 10.56 6.41 3.32
CA ALA A 54 10.08 7.56 2.56
C ALA A 54 9.05 7.14 1.49
N HIS A 55 9.24 5.96 0.88
CA HIS A 55 8.29 5.38 -0.05
C HIS A 55 8.57 3.89 -0.24
N ALA A 56 7.52 3.11 -0.48
CA ALA A 56 7.61 1.78 -1.07
C ALA A 56 6.36 1.51 -1.91
N SER A 57 6.51 0.57 -2.83
CA SER A 57 5.37 -0.07 -3.48
C SER A 57 5.43 -1.57 -3.25
N VAL A 58 4.27 -2.14 -2.97
CA VAL A 58 4.05 -3.57 -2.89
C VAL A 58 2.96 -3.98 -3.87
N ARG A 59 3.06 -5.19 -4.39
CA ARG A 59 2.04 -5.80 -5.23
C ARG A 59 1.23 -6.81 -4.42
N ILE A 60 -0.09 -6.74 -4.51
CA ILE A 60 -1.00 -7.76 -3.97
C ILE A 60 -1.89 -8.22 -5.13
N GLY A 61 -1.74 -9.48 -5.53
CA GLY A 61 -2.36 -9.97 -6.77
C GLY A 61 -1.80 -9.22 -7.98
N ASP A 62 -2.65 -8.50 -8.69
CA ASP A 62 -2.33 -7.67 -9.85
C ASP A 62 -2.32 -6.16 -9.54
N SER A 63 -2.62 -5.77 -8.30
CA SER A 63 -2.77 -4.37 -7.90
C SER A 63 -1.57 -3.88 -7.08
N MET A 64 -1.24 -2.59 -7.25
CA MET A 64 -0.23 -1.93 -6.43
C MET A 64 -0.82 -1.27 -5.20
N LEU A 65 -0.02 -1.24 -4.14
CA LEU A 65 -0.26 -0.47 -2.93
C LEU A 65 1.03 0.27 -2.58
N MET A 66 0.93 1.59 -2.44
CA MET A 66 2.06 2.42 -2.04
C MET A 66 2.00 2.71 -0.54
N LEU A 67 3.16 2.81 0.10
CA LEU A 67 3.29 3.06 1.53
C LEU A 67 4.41 4.05 1.83
N MET A 68 4.20 4.88 2.85
CA MET A 68 5.24 5.69 3.47
C MET A 68 4.99 5.80 4.97
N ASP A 69 6.07 6.02 5.72
CA ASP A 69 5.95 6.40 7.12
C ASP A 69 5.34 7.80 7.28
N GLU A 70 4.89 8.11 8.49
CA GLU A 70 4.48 9.47 8.84
C GLU A 70 5.66 10.45 8.81
N PHE A 71 5.49 11.57 8.10
CA PHE A 71 6.39 12.72 8.09
C PHE A 71 5.56 13.99 8.31
N PRO A 72 5.41 14.45 9.57
CA PRO A 72 4.63 15.65 9.88
C PRO A 72 5.11 16.90 9.12
N ASP A 73 6.43 17.03 8.92
CA ASP A 73 7.02 18.14 8.15
C ASP A 73 6.65 18.11 6.66
N TRP A 74 6.12 16.99 6.16
CA TRP A 74 5.63 16.81 4.78
C TRP A 74 4.10 16.78 4.70
N ASP A 75 3.41 17.15 5.79
CA ASP A 75 1.96 17.03 5.93
C ASP A 75 1.43 15.59 5.69
N ALA A 76 2.28 14.60 6.01
CA ALA A 76 1.96 13.19 5.87
C ALA A 76 1.69 12.57 7.25
N SER A 77 0.43 12.60 7.67
CA SER A 77 -0.05 12.00 8.93
C SER A 77 -0.89 10.75 8.66
N GLY A 78 -0.71 9.73 9.49
CA GLY A 78 -1.43 8.47 9.38
C GLY A 78 -2.63 8.38 10.33
N PRO A 79 -3.38 7.27 10.27
CA PRO A 79 -4.63 7.12 11.02
C PRO A 79 -4.48 7.26 12.54
N THR A 80 -3.35 6.84 13.12
CA THR A 80 -3.12 6.96 14.57
C THR A 80 -3.01 8.42 15.00
N ALA A 81 -2.23 9.23 14.27
CA ALA A 81 -2.11 10.66 14.53
C ALA A 81 -3.43 11.41 14.32
N LEU A 82 -4.26 10.96 13.36
CA LEU A 82 -5.55 11.56 13.03
C LEU A 82 -6.73 11.02 13.86
N GLY A 83 -6.51 10.01 14.72
CA GLY A 83 -7.56 9.37 15.52
C GLY A 83 -8.52 8.45 14.73
N GLY A 84 -8.19 8.10 13.50
CA GLY A 84 -8.98 7.23 12.63
C GLY A 84 -8.57 7.33 11.15
N THR A 85 -9.16 6.48 10.30
CA THR A 85 -9.02 6.57 8.84
C THR A 85 -10.40 6.73 8.21
N PRO A 86 -10.59 7.69 7.28
CA PRO A 86 -11.80 7.78 6.47
C PRO A 86 -11.78 6.80 5.28
N VAL A 87 -10.69 6.04 5.10
CA VAL A 87 -10.47 5.18 3.94
C VAL A 87 -10.71 3.72 4.30
N THR A 88 -11.56 3.06 3.49
CA THR A 88 -11.72 1.60 3.45
C THR A 88 -11.20 1.08 2.12
N ILE A 89 -10.35 0.04 2.17
CA ILE A 89 -9.86 -0.65 0.97
C ILE A 89 -10.58 -1.98 0.84
N HIS A 90 -11.12 -2.25 -0.34
CA HIS A 90 -11.68 -3.56 -0.66
C HIS A 90 -10.61 -4.38 -1.36
N LEU A 91 -10.24 -5.51 -0.74
CA LEU A 91 -9.30 -6.46 -1.32
C LEU A 91 -10.06 -7.68 -1.85
N SER A 92 -10.13 -7.82 -3.17
CA SER A 92 -10.73 -8.99 -3.81
C SER A 92 -9.71 -10.14 -3.84
N VAL A 93 -10.11 -11.31 -3.35
CA VAL A 93 -9.27 -12.50 -3.29
C VAL A 93 -10.05 -13.74 -3.75
N PRO A 94 -9.38 -14.80 -4.24
CA PRO A 94 -10.06 -16.04 -4.64
C PRO A 94 -10.76 -16.76 -3.50
N ASP A 95 -10.22 -16.67 -2.28
CA ASP A 95 -10.74 -17.31 -1.06
C ASP A 95 -10.68 -16.31 0.10
N VAL A 96 -11.84 -15.77 0.47
CA VAL A 96 -11.96 -14.73 1.49
C VAL A 96 -11.79 -15.28 2.90
N ASP A 97 -12.28 -16.49 3.17
CA ASP A 97 -12.25 -17.10 4.49
C ASP A 97 -10.79 -17.41 4.85
N HIS A 98 -10.06 -18.05 3.93
CA HIS A 98 -8.65 -18.35 4.15
C HIS A 98 -7.79 -17.08 4.20
N ALA A 99 -8.09 -16.05 3.40
CA ALA A 99 -7.37 -14.78 3.50
C ALA A 99 -7.63 -14.05 4.83
N PHE A 100 -8.85 -14.10 5.33
CA PHE A 100 -9.23 -13.52 6.61
C PHE A 100 -8.52 -14.22 7.77
N GLU A 101 -8.51 -15.56 7.79
CA GLU A 101 -7.82 -16.35 8.81
C GLU A 101 -6.32 -15.99 8.88
N ARG A 102 -5.62 -16.00 7.74
CA ARG A 102 -4.20 -15.61 7.69
C ARG A 102 -3.96 -14.18 8.16
N ALA A 103 -4.85 -13.25 7.82
CA ALA A 103 -4.72 -11.86 8.27
C ALA A 103 -4.84 -11.75 9.79
N VAL A 104 -5.80 -12.45 10.40
CA VAL A 104 -5.96 -12.49 11.86
C VAL A 104 -4.74 -13.13 12.53
N GLU A 105 -4.25 -14.26 12.00
CA GLU A 105 -3.02 -14.91 12.48
C GLU A 105 -1.78 -14.00 12.36
N ALA A 106 -1.72 -13.17 11.31
CA ALA A 106 -0.66 -12.20 11.10
C ALA A 106 -0.76 -10.95 12.01
N GLY A 107 -1.83 -10.83 12.81
CA GLY A 107 -2.04 -9.77 13.80
C GLY A 107 -3.18 -8.79 13.48
N ALA A 108 -4.00 -9.04 12.45
CA ALA A 108 -5.17 -8.21 12.18
C ALA A 108 -6.24 -8.36 13.26
N ILE A 109 -6.94 -7.25 13.55
CA ILE A 109 -8.07 -7.24 14.49
C ILE A 109 -9.37 -7.35 13.70
N ALA A 110 -10.08 -8.46 13.86
CA ALA A 110 -11.44 -8.61 13.36
C ALA A 110 -12.38 -7.65 14.12
N ARG A 111 -12.95 -6.67 13.42
CA ARG A 111 -14.00 -5.79 13.96
C ARG A 111 -15.37 -6.37 13.59
N LYS A 112 -16.25 -6.48 14.59
CA LYS A 112 -17.65 -6.89 14.43
C LYS A 112 -18.54 -5.68 14.19
#